data_AF-A0A0V7Z664-F1
#
_entry.id   AF-A0A0V7Z664-F1
#
_cell.length_a   1.000
_cell.length_b   1.000
_cell.length_c   1.000
_cell.angle_alpha   90.00
_cell.angle_beta   90.00
_cell.angle_gamma   90.00
#
_symmetry.space_group_name_H-M   'P 1'
#
loop_
_entity.id
_entity.type
_entity.pdbx_description
1 polymer ?
#
loop_
_entity_poly.entity_id
_entity_poly.type
_entity_poly.pdbx_seq_one_letter_code
_entity_poly.pdbx_strand_id
1 'polypeptide(L)'
;MILACCALLSQAGAALAQVRSVEVRVPRAFGYFLGDLVRAQADIAVDPGFSLQRASLPAPGPLTYWLDLRDITVEESPGRVRLHLTYQSFYAALDARQVAIPGFSVSLESAAAGGTTSAKAEIPGWSLGVSPLREVQPEKHDDPAEYLRPDGRVPRLDPVPDLRAALVALGAAVLALAALGYDRGWFARPGRPFARAARAVRRLGRGGEGGYREALRLIHRGLDETDGGRVLADDLPAFLDRHPAFRREGPALARFFDASRRAFFGREIEAARASLPWSEVESGLRRLAAAEREA
;
A
#
# COMPACT_ATOMS: atom_id res chain seq x y z
N MET A 1 15.91 -101.34 -13.33
CA MET A 1 17.01 -100.37 -13.53
C MET A 1 16.57 -99.39 -14.62
N ILE A 2 15.58 -98.54 -14.33
CA ILE A 2 15.69 -97.13 -13.91
C ILE A 2 16.42 -96.25 -14.95
N LEU A 3 15.65 -95.77 -15.94
CA LEU A 3 15.92 -94.55 -16.70
C LEU A 3 15.39 -93.37 -15.86
N ALA A 4 16.23 -92.38 -15.57
CA ALA A 4 15.83 -91.13 -14.93
C ALA A 4 16.16 -89.94 -15.84
N CYS A 5 15.10 -89.29 -16.32
CA CYS A 5 15.14 -88.01 -17.03
C CYS A 5 15.68 -86.89 -16.11
N CYS A 6 16.78 -86.25 -16.50
CA CYS A 6 17.19 -84.97 -15.94
C CYS A 6 16.49 -83.84 -16.70
N ALA A 7 15.44 -83.28 -16.11
CA ALA A 7 14.85 -82.02 -16.55
C ALA A 7 15.73 -80.86 -16.04
N LEU A 8 16.32 -80.10 -16.95
CA LEU A 8 16.95 -78.81 -16.65
C LEU A 8 15.86 -77.80 -16.29
N LEU A 9 15.78 -77.45 -15.02
CA LEU A 9 14.99 -76.31 -14.54
C LEU A 9 15.81 -75.03 -14.71
N SER A 10 15.41 -74.23 -15.69
CA SER A 10 15.78 -72.83 -15.85
C SER A 10 15.33 -72.03 -14.63
N GLN A 11 16.26 -71.66 -13.75
CA GLN A 11 16.02 -70.63 -12.74
C GLN A 11 16.21 -69.25 -13.39
N ALA A 12 15.11 -68.66 -13.85
CA ALA A 12 15.04 -67.22 -14.04
C ALA A 12 15.12 -66.57 -12.65
N GLY A 13 16.29 -66.03 -12.31
CA GLY A 13 16.45 -65.22 -11.11
C GLY A 13 15.54 -64.01 -11.18
N ALA A 14 14.53 -63.97 -10.31
CA ALA A 14 13.75 -62.76 -10.08
C ALA A 14 14.70 -61.66 -9.60
N ALA A 15 14.68 -60.51 -10.29
CA ALA A 15 15.55 -59.37 -10.07
C ALA A 15 15.41 -58.81 -8.64
N LEU A 16 16.35 -59.19 -7.77
CA LEU A 16 16.59 -58.61 -6.44
C LEU A 16 17.81 -57.67 -6.50
N ALA A 17 17.68 -56.55 -7.19
CA ALA A 17 18.56 -55.40 -7.05
C ALA A 17 17.78 -54.19 -7.59
N GLN A 18 17.28 -53.32 -6.71
CA GLN A 18 16.53 -52.12 -7.11
C GLN A 18 16.88 -50.92 -6.21
N VAL A 19 17.05 -51.14 -4.90
CA VAL A 19 17.57 -50.15 -3.93
C VAL A 19 18.89 -50.67 -3.37
N ARG A 20 19.98 -49.92 -3.54
CA ARG A 20 21.33 -50.31 -3.14
C ARG A 20 21.68 -49.89 -1.72
N SER A 21 21.31 -48.68 -1.32
CA SER A 21 21.55 -48.16 0.03
C SER A 21 20.64 -46.97 0.34
N VAL A 22 20.31 -46.80 1.62
CA VAL A 22 19.64 -45.60 2.13
C VAL A 22 20.45 -45.08 3.31
N GLU A 23 20.89 -43.82 3.23
CA GLU A 23 21.68 -43.18 4.28
C GLU A 23 21.03 -41.86 4.68
N VAL A 24 20.88 -41.61 5.98
CA VAL A 24 20.40 -40.33 6.51
C VAL A 24 21.59 -39.55 7.08
N ARG A 25 21.81 -38.35 6.55
CA ARG A 25 22.86 -37.43 6.95
C ARG A 25 22.23 -36.19 7.57
N VAL A 26 22.73 -35.83 8.75
CA VAL A 26 22.32 -34.60 9.44
C VAL A 26 23.57 -33.76 9.69
N PRO A 27 23.55 -32.44 9.41
CA PRO A 27 24.72 -31.59 9.67
C PRO A 27 25.11 -31.55 11.15
N ARG A 28 24.10 -31.63 12.02
CA ARG A 28 24.24 -31.64 13.47
C ARG A 28 23.12 -32.48 14.05
N ALA A 29 23.46 -33.40 14.96
CA ALA A 29 22.50 -34.30 15.61
C ALA A 29 22.15 -33.90 17.06
N PHE A 30 22.64 -32.77 17.58
CA PHE A 30 22.42 -32.33 18.96
C PHE A 30 22.36 -30.81 19.10
N GLY A 31 21.97 -30.30 20.27
CA GLY A 31 21.97 -28.86 20.57
C GLY A 31 20.82 -28.09 19.94
N TYR A 32 19.70 -28.78 19.68
CA TYR A 32 18.47 -28.15 19.21
C TYR A 32 17.54 -27.81 20.37
N PHE A 33 16.85 -26.69 20.24
CA PHE A 33 15.87 -26.21 21.19
C PHE A 33 14.46 -26.29 20.61
N LEU A 34 13.46 -26.06 21.47
CA LEU A 34 12.08 -25.92 21.03
C LEU A 34 11.98 -24.77 20.01
N GLY A 35 11.31 -25.04 18.89
CA GLY A 35 11.09 -24.11 17.79
C GLY A 35 12.13 -24.20 16.68
N ASP A 36 13.26 -24.87 16.90
CA ASP A 36 14.35 -24.95 15.92
C ASP A 36 13.94 -25.72 14.66
N LEU A 37 14.54 -25.30 13.54
CA LEU A 37 14.48 -26.02 12.27
C LEU A 37 15.66 -26.99 12.16
N VAL A 38 15.34 -28.25 11.90
CA VAL A 38 16.28 -29.35 11.82
C VAL A 38 16.34 -29.83 10.37
N ARG A 39 17.53 -29.81 9.77
CA ARG A 39 17.73 -30.25 8.38
C ARG A 39 18.31 -31.65 8.35
N ALA A 40 17.70 -32.53 7.57
CA ALA A 40 18.21 -33.86 7.29
C ALA A 40 18.25 -34.10 5.77
N GLN A 41 19.18 -34.94 5.35
CA GLN A 41 19.33 -35.38 3.98
C GLN A 41 19.23 -36.89 3.94
N ALA A 42 18.28 -37.44 3.17
CA ALA A 42 18.24 -38.87 2.88
C ALA A 42 18.82 -39.12 1.48
N ASP A 43 19.93 -39.84 1.41
CA ASP A 43 20.57 -40.29 0.17
C ASP A 43 20.15 -41.73 -0.12
N ILE A 44 19.42 -41.93 -1.23
CA ILE A 44 18.95 -43.23 -1.69
C ILE A 44 19.73 -43.58 -2.96
N ALA A 45 20.54 -44.64 -2.90
CA ALA A 45 21.20 -45.19 -4.08
C ALA A 45 20.29 -46.23 -4.74
N VAL A 46 20.03 -46.06 -6.03
CA VAL A 46 19.10 -46.90 -6.81
C VAL A 46 19.79 -47.36 -8.09
N ASP A 47 19.26 -48.42 -8.70
CA ASP A 47 19.73 -48.80 -10.03
C ASP A 47 19.32 -47.77 -11.09
N PRO A 48 20.09 -47.61 -12.18
CA PRO A 48 19.73 -46.68 -13.25
C PRO A 48 18.35 -47.01 -13.84
N GLY A 49 17.54 -45.98 -14.09
CA GLY A 49 16.18 -46.12 -14.65
C GLY A 49 15.05 -46.07 -13.62
N PHE A 50 15.36 -46.08 -12.32
CA PHE A 50 14.38 -45.84 -11.27
C PHE A 50 14.24 -44.34 -10.97
N SER A 51 13.00 -43.86 -10.94
CA SER A 51 12.61 -42.51 -10.53
C SER A 51 11.71 -42.54 -9.30
N LEU A 52 11.72 -41.46 -8.52
CA LEU A 52 10.91 -41.36 -7.30
C LEU A 52 9.44 -41.14 -7.63
N GLN A 53 8.56 -41.98 -7.07
CA GLN A 53 7.12 -41.73 -7.13
C GLN A 53 6.77 -40.63 -6.12
N ARG A 54 6.61 -39.38 -6.57
CA ARG A 54 6.37 -38.22 -5.69
C ARG A 54 5.16 -38.37 -4.77
N ALA A 55 4.13 -39.10 -5.19
CA ALA A 55 2.95 -39.39 -4.37
C ALA A 55 3.24 -40.29 -3.15
N SER A 56 4.40 -40.95 -3.11
CA SER A 56 4.84 -41.74 -1.96
C SER A 56 5.54 -40.90 -0.88
N LEU A 57 5.86 -39.63 -1.16
CA LEU A 57 6.47 -38.75 -0.17
C LEU A 57 5.47 -38.37 0.93
N PRO A 58 5.93 -38.23 2.18
CA PRO A 58 5.11 -37.69 3.24
C PRO A 58 4.71 -36.24 2.93
N ALA A 59 3.45 -35.90 3.19
CA ALA A 59 2.99 -34.53 3.08
C ALA A 59 3.61 -33.67 4.21
N PRO A 60 3.99 -32.41 3.95
CA PRO A 60 4.32 -31.48 5.02
C PRO A 60 3.19 -31.36 6.03
N GLY A 61 3.54 -31.42 7.31
CA GLY A 61 2.59 -31.42 8.41
C GLY A 61 3.11 -32.15 9.66
N PRO A 62 2.22 -32.39 10.63
CA PRO A 62 2.57 -33.09 11.86
C PRO A 62 2.94 -34.55 11.61
N LEU A 63 4.15 -34.95 12.02
CA LEU A 63 4.60 -36.34 12.01
C LEU A 63 4.38 -37.01 13.37
N THR A 64 4.61 -36.27 14.45
CA THR A 64 4.31 -36.67 15.82
C THR A 64 3.77 -35.46 16.59
N TYR A 65 3.36 -35.64 17.86
CA TYR A 65 2.86 -34.53 18.67
C TYR A 65 3.88 -33.39 18.88
N TRP A 66 5.18 -33.65 18.67
CA TRP A 66 6.26 -32.71 18.90
C TRP A 66 7.08 -32.40 17.65
N LEU A 67 6.79 -33.01 16.50
CA LEU A 67 7.61 -32.90 15.31
C LEU A 67 6.75 -32.70 14.07
N ASP A 68 7.06 -31.66 13.32
CA ASP A 68 6.42 -31.39 12.05
C ASP A 68 7.44 -31.41 10.92
N LEU A 69 7.07 -32.03 9.80
CA LEU A 69 7.78 -31.88 8.54
C LEU A 69 7.31 -30.57 7.89
N ARG A 70 8.20 -29.59 7.78
CA ARG A 70 7.90 -28.27 7.21
C ARG A 70 8.04 -28.26 5.70
N ASP A 71 9.04 -28.97 5.19
CA ASP A 71 9.36 -28.97 3.77
C ASP A 71 10.11 -30.23 3.37
N ILE A 72 9.89 -30.67 2.13
CA ILE A 72 10.62 -31.76 1.49
C ILE A 72 10.94 -31.38 0.04
N THR A 73 12.23 -31.34 -0.30
CA THR A 73 12.70 -31.12 -1.66
C THR A 73 13.49 -32.33 -2.16
N VAL A 74 13.42 -32.56 -3.47
CA VAL A 74 13.97 -33.76 -4.11
C VAL A 74 14.96 -33.36 -5.19
N GLU A 75 16.14 -33.95 -5.14
CA GLU A 75 17.15 -33.90 -6.19
C GLU A 75 17.36 -35.30 -6.74
N GLU A 76 17.05 -35.50 -8.03
CA GLU A 76 17.25 -36.78 -8.72
C GLU A 76 18.48 -36.69 -9.63
N SER A 77 19.33 -37.71 -9.58
CA SER A 77 20.49 -37.89 -10.44
C SER A 77 20.54 -39.35 -10.88
N PRO A 78 21.21 -39.69 -12.00
CA PRO A 78 21.30 -41.08 -12.45
C PRO A 78 21.84 -42.01 -11.34
N GLY A 79 20.99 -42.93 -10.88
CA GLY A 79 21.32 -43.89 -9.81
C GLY A 79 21.31 -43.33 -8.38
N ARG A 80 20.84 -42.10 -8.16
CA ARG A 80 20.73 -41.49 -6.83
C ARG A 80 19.52 -40.56 -6.71
N VAL A 81 18.74 -40.76 -5.66
CA VAL A 81 17.68 -39.82 -5.24
C VAL A 81 18.09 -39.23 -3.90
N ARG A 82 18.03 -37.90 -3.79
CA ARG A 82 18.34 -37.17 -2.56
C ARG A 82 17.12 -36.40 -2.11
N LEU A 83 16.75 -36.60 -0.85
CA LEU A 83 15.66 -35.89 -0.19
C LEU A 83 16.26 -34.92 0.82
N HIS A 84 15.90 -33.64 0.72
CA HIS A 84 16.20 -32.65 1.75
C HIS A 84 14.95 -32.39 2.56
N LEU A 85 15.02 -32.70 3.86
CA LEU A 85 13.90 -32.61 4.79
C LEU A 85 14.18 -31.50 5.79
N THR A 86 13.19 -30.62 5.98
CA THR A 86 13.22 -29.62 7.04
C THR A 86 12.14 -29.95 8.06
N TYR A 87 12.55 -30.28 9.27
CA TYR A 87 11.65 -30.50 10.39
C TYR A 87 11.61 -29.29 11.31
N GLN A 88 10.53 -29.11 12.06
CA GLN A 88 10.46 -28.19 13.18
C GLN A 88 10.13 -28.95 14.45
N SER A 89 10.97 -28.78 15.48
CA SER A 89 10.77 -29.41 16.78
C SER A 89 9.92 -28.51 17.67
N PHE A 90 8.90 -29.09 18.31
CA PHE A 90 8.09 -28.49 19.36
C PHE A 90 8.29 -29.21 20.71
N TYR A 91 9.33 -30.04 20.82
CA TYR A 91 9.59 -30.80 22.03
C TYR A 91 10.16 -29.89 23.13
N ALA A 92 9.37 -29.66 24.18
CA ALA A 92 9.78 -28.93 25.37
C ALA A 92 10.60 -29.83 26.30
N ALA A 93 11.89 -29.99 26.00
CA ALA A 93 12.80 -30.80 26.81
C ALA A 93 12.95 -30.25 28.24
N LEU A 94 12.93 -31.14 29.24
CA LEU A 94 13.22 -30.81 30.64
C LEU A 94 14.69 -31.06 30.99
N ASP A 95 15.37 -31.86 30.19
CA ASP A 95 16.76 -32.27 30.31
C ASP A 95 17.35 -32.49 28.90
N ALA A 96 18.68 -32.54 28.79
CA ALA A 96 19.31 -32.85 27.52
C ALA A 96 19.10 -34.33 27.18
N ARG A 97 18.37 -34.62 26.09
CA ARG A 97 18.02 -36.00 25.74
C ARG A 97 17.92 -36.23 24.23
N GLN A 98 17.99 -37.49 23.85
CA GLN A 98 17.77 -37.95 22.48
C GLN A 98 16.28 -38.27 22.27
N VAL A 99 15.69 -37.74 21.20
CA VAL A 99 14.33 -38.07 20.75
C VAL A 99 14.37 -38.71 19.37
N ALA A 100 13.57 -39.76 19.14
CA ALA A 100 13.57 -40.51 17.90
C ALA A 100 12.65 -39.86 16.86
N ILE A 101 13.21 -39.51 15.71
CA ILE A 101 12.47 -39.08 14.52
C ILE A 101 12.06 -40.34 13.75
N PRO A 102 10.77 -40.52 13.45
CA PRO A 102 10.28 -41.70 12.75
C PRO A 102 10.83 -41.76 11.32
N GLY A 103 11.18 -42.97 10.89
CA GLY A 103 11.45 -43.26 9.48
C GLY A 103 10.15 -43.28 8.66
N PHE A 104 10.30 -43.33 7.34
CA PHE A 104 9.18 -43.45 6.40
C PHE A 104 9.63 -44.20 5.15
N SER A 105 8.69 -44.75 4.40
CA SER A 105 8.97 -45.45 3.14
C SER A 105 8.65 -44.57 1.95
N VAL A 106 9.42 -44.72 0.87
CA VAL A 106 9.14 -44.11 -0.43
C VAL A 106 9.16 -45.18 -1.51
N SER A 107 8.32 -44.98 -2.53
CA SER A 107 8.23 -45.87 -3.69
C SER A 107 9.04 -45.30 -4.85
N LEU A 108 9.79 -46.16 -5.52
CA LEU A 108 10.54 -45.89 -6.73
C LEU A 108 9.92 -46.70 -7.86
N GLU A 109 9.83 -46.13 -9.06
CA GLU A 109 9.30 -46.82 -10.24
C GLU A 109 10.30 -46.76 -11.39
N SER A 110 10.40 -47.86 -12.13
CA SER A 110 11.13 -47.94 -13.39
C SER A 110 10.18 -48.41 -14.47
N ALA A 111 9.94 -47.57 -15.47
CA ALA A 111 9.20 -47.93 -16.67
C ALA A 111 10.14 -48.60 -17.66
N ALA A 112 10.11 -49.93 -17.74
CA ALA A 112 10.83 -50.70 -18.76
C ALA A 112 9.87 -51.19 -19.84
N ALA A 113 10.40 -51.52 -21.04
CA ALA A 113 9.61 -51.97 -22.19
C ALA A 113 8.77 -53.26 -21.95
N GLY A 114 8.95 -53.94 -20.80
CA GLY A 114 8.19 -55.12 -20.38
C GLY A 114 7.25 -54.90 -19.17
N GLY A 115 7.07 -53.67 -18.70
CA GLY A 115 6.19 -53.33 -17.57
C GLY A 115 6.81 -52.38 -16.54
N THR A 116 5.97 -51.83 -15.65
CA THR A 116 6.40 -50.96 -14.55
C THR A 116 6.88 -51.81 -13.38
N THR A 117 8.15 -51.63 -12.98
CA THR A 117 8.71 -52.26 -11.78
C THR A 117 8.75 -51.25 -10.65
N SER A 118 8.16 -51.58 -9.50
CA SER A 118 8.19 -50.71 -8.32
C SER A 118 9.09 -51.28 -7.21
N ALA A 119 9.97 -50.44 -6.65
CA ALA A 119 10.77 -50.74 -5.47
C ALA A 119 10.33 -49.87 -4.29
N LYS A 120 10.50 -50.37 -3.06
CA LYS A 120 10.33 -49.55 -1.84
C LYS A 120 11.69 -49.28 -1.21
N ALA A 121 11.97 -48.02 -0.89
CA ALA A 121 13.11 -47.62 -0.10
C ALA A 121 12.63 -47.17 1.29
N GLU A 122 13.18 -47.78 2.34
CA GLU A 122 12.89 -47.44 3.73
C GLU A 122 13.92 -46.42 4.22
N ILE A 123 13.46 -45.20 4.52
CA ILE A 123 14.29 -44.19 5.18
C ILE A 123 14.28 -44.53 6.68
N PRO A 124 15.44 -44.87 7.29
CA PRO A 124 15.49 -45.24 8.68
C PRO A 124 15.17 -44.05 9.59
N GLY A 125 14.55 -44.33 10.73
CA GLY A 125 14.44 -43.37 11.81
C GLY A 125 15.82 -43.04 12.39
N TRP A 126 15.95 -41.85 12.98
CA TRP A 126 17.20 -41.36 13.54
C TRP A 126 16.96 -40.55 14.80
N SER A 127 18.00 -40.28 15.59
CA SER A 127 17.87 -39.59 16.88
C SER A 127 18.35 -38.15 16.83
N LEU A 128 17.56 -37.26 17.42
CA LEU A 128 17.82 -35.84 17.56
C LEU A 128 18.06 -35.49 19.03
N GLY A 129 19.21 -34.86 19.31
CA GLY A 129 19.57 -34.36 20.63
C GLY A 129 18.95 -33.00 20.88
N VAL A 130 17.96 -32.96 21.76
CA VAL A 130 17.26 -31.74 22.18
C VAL A 130 17.74 -31.27 23.54
N SER A 131 17.75 -29.96 23.76
CA SER A 131 18.23 -29.31 24.97
C SER A 131 17.13 -28.41 25.55
N PRO A 132 17.08 -28.28 26.89
CA PRO A 132 16.07 -27.47 27.57
C PRO A 132 16.34 -25.98 27.34
N LEU A 133 15.29 -25.20 27.10
CA LEU A 133 15.38 -23.73 26.97
C LEU A 133 15.57 -23.03 28.33
N ARG A 134 15.07 -23.65 29.39
CA ARG A 134 15.20 -23.16 30.75
C ARG A 134 16.29 -23.93 31.48
N GLU A 135 16.85 -23.28 32.49
CA GLU A 135 17.73 -23.95 33.44
C GLU A 135 16.99 -25.13 34.10
N VAL A 136 17.63 -26.31 34.08
CA VAL A 136 17.03 -27.56 34.60
C VAL A 136 17.02 -27.57 36.12
N GLN A 137 18.07 -27.01 36.72
CA GLN A 137 18.27 -26.91 38.16
C GLN A 137 18.76 -25.50 38.48
N PRO A 138 17.84 -24.52 38.54
CA PRO A 138 18.22 -23.18 38.98
C PRO A 138 18.65 -23.20 40.44
N GLU A 139 19.47 -22.22 40.84
CA GLU A 139 19.79 -22.01 42.25
C GLU A 139 18.51 -21.82 43.06
N LYS A 140 18.47 -22.42 44.25
CA LYS A 140 17.29 -22.38 45.10
C LYS A 140 17.23 -21.02 45.79
N HIS A 141 16.26 -20.21 45.40
CA HIS A 141 15.93 -18.96 46.06
C HIS A 141 14.74 -19.12 47.01
N ASP A 142 14.77 -18.45 48.15
CA ASP A 142 13.68 -18.44 49.14
C ASP A 142 12.50 -17.57 48.69
N ASP A 143 12.76 -16.47 47.98
CA ASP A 143 11.75 -15.61 47.36
C ASP A 143 11.56 -15.96 45.87
N PRO A 144 10.34 -16.35 45.42
CA PRO A 144 10.03 -16.57 44.01
C PRO A 144 10.34 -15.40 43.07
N ALA A 145 10.35 -14.16 43.57
CA ALA A 145 10.67 -12.98 42.78
C ALA A 145 12.12 -12.99 42.27
N GLU A 146 13.03 -13.69 42.96
CA GLU A 146 14.45 -13.78 42.58
C GLU A 146 14.68 -14.57 41.28
N TYR A 147 13.73 -15.43 40.86
CA TYR A 147 13.79 -16.10 39.55
C TYR A 147 13.43 -15.17 38.38
N LEU A 148 12.80 -14.02 38.64
CA LEU A 148 12.46 -13.06 37.60
C LEU A 148 13.71 -12.30 37.15
N ARG A 149 13.98 -12.32 35.84
CA ARG A 149 15.01 -11.45 35.26
C ARG A 149 14.43 -10.05 35.04
N PRO A 150 15.24 -8.99 35.21
CA PRO A 150 14.77 -7.64 34.91
C PRO A 150 14.35 -7.56 33.44
N ASP A 151 13.33 -6.75 33.17
CA ASP A 151 12.83 -6.55 31.81
C ASP A 151 13.98 -6.15 30.86
N GLY A 152 13.97 -6.78 29.68
CA GLY A 152 14.92 -6.45 28.63
C GLY A 152 14.82 -4.96 28.25
N ARG A 153 15.97 -4.27 28.21
CA ARG A 153 16.01 -2.87 27.75
C ARG A 153 15.78 -2.83 26.24
N VAL A 154 14.54 -2.59 25.82
CA VAL A 154 14.23 -2.31 24.42
C VAL A 154 14.85 -0.95 24.05
N PRO A 155 15.54 -0.83 22.91
CA PRO A 155 16.05 0.47 22.45
C PRO A 155 14.87 1.44 22.32
N ARG A 156 15.00 2.62 22.94
CA ARG A 156 14.00 3.68 22.77
C ARG A 156 14.04 4.13 21.32
N LEU A 157 12.90 4.05 20.64
CA LEU A 157 12.74 4.65 19.32
C LEU A 157 12.92 6.18 19.47
N ASP A 158 13.78 6.77 18.66
CA ASP A 158 13.98 8.22 18.62
C ASP A 158 12.90 8.86 17.74
N PRO A 159 11.94 9.63 18.30
CA PRO A 159 10.86 10.24 17.53
C PRO A 159 11.30 11.53 16.81
N VAL A 160 12.52 12.02 17.02
CA VAL A 160 12.99 13.30 16.50
C VAL A 160 12.97 13.39 14.96
N PRO A 161 13.36 12.36 14.18
CA PRO A 161 13.29 12.41 12.72
C PRO A 161 11.85 12.55 12.21
N ASP A 162 10.92 11.78 12.77
CA ASP A 162 9.50 11.80 12.38
C ASP A 162 8.85 13.14 12.73
N LEU A 163 9.16 13.69 13.90
CA LEU A 163 8.69 15.01 14.32
C LEU A 163 9.21 16.11 13.37
N ARG A 164 10.49 16.07 12.99
CA ARG A 164 11.06 17.03 12.04
C ARG A 164 10.38 16.94 10.68
N ALA A 165 10.16 15.73 10.17
CA ALA A 165 9.45 15.51 8.92
C ALA A 165 8.01 16.05 8.97
N ALA A 166 7.29 15.80 10.06
CA ALA A 166 5.94 16.33 10.29
C ALA A 166 5.92 17.86 10.33
N LEU A 167 6.89 18.49 11.01
CA LEU A 167 6.99 19.96 11.06
C LEU A 167 7.32 20.57 9.69
N VAL A 168 8.20 19.94 8.90
CA VAL A 168 8.49 20.37 7.54
C VAL A 168 7.26 20.25 6.65
N ALA A 169 6.54 19.12 6.72
CA ALA A 169 5.31 18.90 5.97
C ALA A 169 4.21 19.91 6.36
N LEU A 170 4.06 20.20 7.65
CA LEU A 170 3.14 21.22 8.15
C LEU A 170 3.50 22.61 7.62
N GLY A 171 4.79 22.98 7.67
CA GLY A 171 5.28 24.25 7.12
C GLY A 171 4.98 24.38 5.63
N ALA A 172 5.24 23.33 4.85
CA ALA A 172 4.93 23.30 3.43
C ALA A 172 3.41 23.41 3.16
N ALA A 173 2.58 22.74 3.95
CA ALA A 173 1.12 22.81 3.83
C ALA A 173 0.60 24.22 4.13
N VAL A 174 1.10 24.88 5.18
CA VAL A 174 0.74 26.27 5.51
C VAL A 174 1.14 27.22 4.39
N LEU A 175 2.35 27.07 3.83
CA LEU A 175 2.80 27.89 2.70
C LEU A 175 1.95 27.68 1.44
N ALA A 176 1.58 26.44 1.13
CA ALA A 176 0.69 26.13 0.00
C ALA A 176 -0.71 26.73 0.19
N LEU A 177 -1.27 26.65 1.40
CA LEU A 177 -2.55 27.27 1.74
C LEU A 177 -2.47 28.81 1.69
N ALA A 178 -1.36 29.41 2.13
CA ALA A 178 -1.14 30.84 2.03
C ALA A 178 -1.07 31.30 0.56
N ALA A 179 -0.34 30.56 -0.28
CA ALA A 179 -0.26 30.84 -1.72
C ALA A 179 -1.64 30.72 -2.41
N LEU A 180 -2.41 29.68 -2.06
CA LEU A 180 -3.77 29.51 -2.56
C LEU A 180 -4.71 30.63 -2.06
N GLY A 181 -4.62 31.01 -0.79
CA GLY A 181 -5.39 32.12 -0.24
C GLY A 181 -5.06 33.46 -0.90
N TYR A 182 -3.79 33.66 -1.23
CA TYR A 182 -3.32 34.82 -1.99
C TYR A 182 -3.87 34.83 -3.42
N ASP A 183 -3.85 33.69 -4.12
CA ASP A 183 -4.43 33.52 -5.47
C ASP A 183 -5.95 33.78 -5.48
N ARG A 184 -6.67 33.22 -4.51
CA ARG A 184 -8.14 33.35 -4.40
C ARG A 184 -8.60 34.69 -3.84
N GLY A 185 -7.68 35.58 -3.49
CA GLY A 185 -8.01 36.92 -3.01
C GLY A 185 -8.72 36.92 -1.66
N TRP A 186 -8.42 35.94 -0.79
CA TRP A 186 -8.86 35.98 0.62
C TRP A 186 -8.29 37.17 1.37
N PHE A 187 -7.12 37.65 0.95
CA PHE A 187 -6.53 38.90 1.41
C PHE A 187 -6.87 40.03 0.44
N ALA A 188 -7.21 41.21 0.97
CA ALA A 188 -7.57 42.37 0.17
C ALA A 188 -6.38 42.84 -0.69
N ARG A 189 -6.40 42.53 -2.00
CA ARG A 189 -5.46 43.12 -2.95
C ARG A 189 -5.92 44.55 -3.30
N PRO A 190 -5.03 45.57 -3.23
CA PRO A 190 -5.29 46.85 -3.87
C PRO A 190 -5.37 46.62 -5.40
N GLY A 191 -6.41 47.16 -6.05
CA GLY A 191 -6.60 47.05 -7.51
C GLY A 191 -7.73 46.16 -8.01
N ARG A 192 -8.72 45.80 -7.17
CA ARG A 192 -9.94 45.08 -7.62
C ARG A 192 -11.26 45.79 -7.29
N PRO A 193 -11.45 47.02 -7.80
CA PRO A 193 -12.64 47.82 -7.55
C PRO A 193 -13.96 47.12 -7.93
N PHE A 194 -14.03 46.41 -9.06
CA PHE A 194 -15.26 45.74 -9.51
C PHE A 194 -15.59 44.50 -8.69
N ALA A 195 -14.60 43.69 -8.29
CA ALA A 195 -14.84 42.56 -7.38
C ALA A 195 -15.33 43.02 -6.00
N ARG A 196 -14.87 44.19 -5.52
CA ARG A 196 -15.38 44.80 -4.27
C ARG A 196 -16.79 45.34 -4.45
N ALA A 197 -17.09 46.02 -5.57
CA ALA A 197 -18.43 46.48 -5.90
C ALA A 197 -19.42 45.30 -6.02
N ALA A 198 -19.04 44.21 -6.67
CA ALA A 198 -19.85 42.99 -6.78
C ALA A 198 -20.18 42.37 -5.40
N ARG A 199 -19.20 42.30 -4.49
CA ARG A 199 -19.44 41.85 -3.10
C ARG A 199 -20.35 42.80 -2.34
N ALA A 200 -20.18 44.11 -2.50
CA ALA A 200 -21.01 45.11 -1.84
C ALA A 200 -22.47 45.05 -2.34
N VAL A 201 -22.70 44.97 -3.65
CA VAL A 201 -24.04 44.83 -4.25
C VAL A 201 -24.72 43.53 -3.82
N ARG A 202 -23.99 42.42 -3.74
CA ARG A 202 -24.55 41.16 -3.19
C ARG A 202 -25.04 41.29 -1.75
N ARG A 203 -24.38 42.11 -0.92
CA ARG A 203 -24.79 42.36 0.47
C ARG A 203 -25.97 43.31 0.60
N LEU A 204 -26.17 44.21 -0.38
CA LEU A 204 -27.34 45.10 -0.40
C LEU A 204 -28.66 44.32 -0.55
N GLY A 205 -28.61 43.12 -1.17
CA GLY A 205 -29.81 42.34 -1.51
C GLY A 205 -30.71 43.08 -2.50
N ARG A 206 -31.84 42.49 -2.90
CA ARG A 206 -32.87 43.18 -3.71
C ARG A 206 -33.62 44.22 -2.86
N GLY A 207 -32.90 45.20 -2.32
CA GLY A 207 -33.49 46.36 -1.66
C GLY A 207 -34.19 47.24 -2.68
N GLY A 208 -35.21 47.99 -2.24
CA GLY A 208 -36.01 48.90 -3.08
C GLY A 208 -35.20 50.01 -3.75
N GLU A 209 -35.85 51.12 -4.12
CA GLU A 209 -35.24 52.21 -4.89
C GLU A 209 -33.89 52.71 -4.34
N GLY A 210 -33.73 52.77 -3.01
CA GLY A 210 -32.47 53.14 -2.35
C GLY A 210 -31.33 52.13 -2.59
N GLY A 211 -31.63 50.84 -2.60
CA GLY A 211 -30.66 49.78 -2.89
C GLY A 211 -30.20 49.79 -4.34
N TYR A 212 -31.13 50.03 -5.27
CA TYR A 212 -30.82 50.19 -6.70
C TYR A 212 -29.91 51.40 -6.95
N ARG A 213 -30.23 52.55 -6.35
CA ARG A 213 -29.40 53.76 -6.46
C ARG A 213 -28.00 53.53 -5.90
N GLU A 214 -27.88 52.85 -4.77
CA GLU A 214 -26.59 52.55 -4.17
C GLU A 214 -25.77 51.57 -5.01
N ALA A 215 -26.41 50.57 -5.63
CA ALA A 215 -25.73 49.66 -6.55
C ALA A 215 -25.12 50.40 -7.76
N LEU A 216 -25.83 51.39 -8.31
CA LEU A 216 -25.30 52.21 -9.40
C LEU A 216 -24.10 53.08 -8.95
N ARG A 217 -24.11 53.62 -7.73
CA ARG A 217 -22.96 54.37 -7.17
C ARG A 217 -21.73 53.48 -7.01
N LEU A 218 -21.91 52.24 -6.57
CA LEU A 218 -20.82 51.29 -6.40
C LEU A 218 -20.16 50.93 -7.74
N ILE A 219 -20.92 50.88 -8.83
CA ILE A 219 -20.39 50.67 -10.18
C ILE A 219 -19.61 51.90 -10.65
N HIS A 220 -20.14 53.11 -10.47
CA HIS A 220 -19.41 54.36 -10.77
C HIS A 220 -18.09 54.47 -10.03
N ARG A 221 -18.10 54.23 -8.72
CA ARG A 221 -16.86 54.18 -7.93
C ARG A 221 -15.90 53.12 -8.47
N GLY A 222 -16.42 52.00 -8.97
CA GLY A 222 -15.61 50.95 -9.57
C GLY A 222 -14.91 51.42 -10.86
N LEU A 223 -15.63 52.12 -11.73
CA LEU A 223 -15.10 52.72 -12.95
C LEU A 223 -14.08 53.81 -12.63
N ASP A 224 -14.41 54.71 -11.70
CA ASP A 224 -13.54 55.82 -11.33
C ASP A 224 -12.20 55.34 -10.75
N GLU A 225 -12.23 54.32 -9.89
CA GLU A 225 -11.02 53.72 -9.32
C GLU A 225 -10.21 52.92 -10.34
N THR A 226 -10.85 52.35 -11.36
CA THR A 226 -10.16 51.64 -12.44
C THR A 226 -9.44 52.60 -13.37
N ASP A 227 -10.06 53.74 -13.68
CA ASP A 227 -9.49 54.75 -14.58
C ASP A 227 -8.56 55.75 -13.88
N GLY A 228 -8.60 55.81 -12.54
CA GLY A 228 -7.85 56.79 -11.74
C GLY A 228 -8.43 58.22 -11.82
N GLY A 229 -9.63 58.37 -12.38
CA GLY A 229 -10.33 59.62 -12.63
C GLY A 229 -11.82 59.38 -12.84
N ARG A 230 -12.63 60.44 -12.89
CA ARG A 230 -14.09 60.30 -13.07
C ARG A 230 -14.42 59.88 -14.49
N VAL A 231 -15.18 58.80 -14.66
CA VAL A 231 -15.62 58.31 -15.98
C VAL A 231 -17.10 58.65 -16.19
N LEU A 232 -17.39 59.49 -17.18
CA LEU A 232 -18.77 59.79 -17.59
C LEU A 232 -19.18 58.98 -18.82
N ALA A 233 -20.46 59.07 -19.18
CA ALA A 233 -21.02 58.35 -20.32
C ALA A 233 -20.27 58.66 -21.64
N ASP A 234 -19.88 59.92 -21.83
CA ASP A 234 -19.19 60.38 -23.03
C ASP A 234 -17.72 59.95 -23.06
N ASP A 235 -17.14 59.61 -21.89
CA ASP A 235 -15.75 59.14 -21.75
C ASP A 235 -15.61 57.62 -21.98
N LEU A 236 -16.71 56.89 -22.16
CA LEU A 236 -16.71 55.44 -22.29
C LEU A 236 -15.81 54.93 -23.43
N PRO A 237 -15.78 55.52 -24.65
CA PRO A 237 -14.87 55.08 -25.70
C PRO A 237 -13.39 55.20 -25.27
N ALA A 238 -13.02 56.33 -24.67
CA ALA A 238 -11.66 56.57 -24.22
C ALA A 238 -11.25 55.65 -23.05
N PHE A 239 -12.20 55.30 -22.17
CA PHE A 239 -12.00 54.30 -21.12
C PHE A 239 -11.71 52.91 -21.70
N LEU A 240 -12.47 52.47 -22.72
CA LEU A 240 -12.29 51.17 -23.36
C LEU A 240 -11.00 51.07 -24.20
N ASP A 241 -10.48 52.21 -24.66
CA ASP A 241 -9.17 52.28 -25.30
C ASP A 241 -8.04 52.12 -24.27
N ARG A 242 -8.14 52.80 -23.12
CA ARG A 242 -7.17 52.70 -22.01
C ARG A 242 -7.19 51.35 -21.31
N HIS A 243 -8.35 50.70 -21.22
CA HIS A 243 -8.53 49.42 -20.53
C HIS A 243 -9.10 48.34 -21.46
N PRO A 244 -8.26 47.74 -22.33
CA PRO A 244 -8.70 46.80 -23.38
C PRO A 244 -9.48 45.59 -22.87
N ALA A 245 -9.22 45.14 -21.64
CA ALA A 245 -9.87 44.00 -21.01
C ALA A 245 -11.40 44.17 -20.87
N PHE A 246 -11.89 45.41 -20.78
CA PHE A 246 -13.32 45.70 -20.64
C PHE A 246 -14.05 45.94 -21.97
N ARG A 247 -13.36 45.91 -23.12
CA ARG A 247 -13.98 46.14 -24.46
C ARG A 247 -15.16 45.22 -24.73
N ARG A 248 -15.08 43.96 -24.30
CA ARG A 248 -16.16 42.97 -24.44
C ARG A 248 -17.44 43.38 -23.72
N GLU A 249 -17.34 44.16 -22.65
CA GLU A 249 -18.46 44.65 -21.85
C GLU A 249 -18.91 46.07 -22.23
N GLY A 250 -18.35 46.67 -23.29
CA GLY A 250 -18.68 48.02 -23.74
C GLY A 250 -20.18 48.28 -23.92
N PRO A 251 -20.96 47.40 -24.60
CA PRO A 251 -22.40 47.56 -24.74
C PRO A 251 -23.15 47.52 -23.39
N ALA A 252 -22.69 46.71 -22.44
CA ALA A 252 -23.29 46.62 -21.11
C ALA A 252 -23.00 47.87 -20.28
N LEU A 253 -21.79 48.42 -20.39
CA LEU A 253 -21.42 49.69 -19.74
C LEU A 253 -22.20 50.87 -20.32
N ALA A 254 -22.40 50.94 -21.65
CA ALA A 254 -23.22 51.97 -22.28
C ALA A 254 -24.66 51.96 -21.75
N ARG A 255 -25.26 50.77 -21.64
CA ARG A 255 -26.59 50.60 -21.04
C ARG A 255 -26.64 51.00 -19.57
N PHE A 256 -25.57 50.71 -18.82
CA PHE A 256 -25.43 51.16 -17.44
C PHE A 256 -25.42 52.69 -17.33
N PHE A 257 -24.66 53.38 -18.19
CA PHE A 257 -24.63 54.84 -18.18
C PHE A 257 -25.98 55.47 -18.55
N ASP A 258 -26.75 54.88 -19.48
CA ASP A 258 -28.12 55.33 -19.78
C ASP A 258 -29.06 55.16 -18.58
N ALA A 259 -29.06 53.97 -17.97
CA ALA A 259 -29.87 53.70 -16.77
C ALA A 259 -29.47 54.60 -15.58
N SER A 260 -28.17 54.83 -15.41
CA SER A 260 -27.64 55.74 -14.40
C SER A 260 -28.09 57.19 -14.65
N ARG A 261 -28.06 57.66 -15.90
CA ARG A 261 -28.49 59.01 -16.25
C ARG A 261 -29.96 59.23 -15.89
N ARG A 262 -30.81 58.25 -16.22
CA ARG A 262 -32.25 58.26 -15.85
C ARG A 262 -32.46 58.24 -14.33
N ALA A 263 -31.72 57.41 -13.60
CA ALA A 263 -31.86 57.26 -12.16
C ALA A 263 -31.40 58.48 -11.35
N PHE A 264 -30.30 59.14 -11.74
CA PHE A 264 -29.71 60.26 -10.99
C PHE A 264 -30.15 61.64 -11.49
N PHE A 265 -30.23 61.84 -12.81
CA PHE A 265 -30.57 63.14 -13.40
C PHE A 265 -32.03 63.26 -13.81
N GLY A 266 -32.63 62.17 -14.31
CA GLY A 266 -34.06 62.12 -14.66
C GLY A 266 -35.00 61.91 -13.47
N ARG A 267 -34.48 61.42 -12.32
CA ARG A 267 -35.27 60.95 -11.17
C ARG A 267 -36.27 59.83 -11.52
N GLU A 268 -36.07 59.13 -12.64
CA GLU A 268 -36.94 58.07 -13.15
C GLU A 268 -36.38 56.70 -12.74
N ILE A 269 -36.45 56.37 -11.45
CA ILE A 269 -35.85 55.14 -10.91
C ILE A 269 -36.52 53.89 -11.50
N GLU A 270 -37.85 53.92 -11.65
CA GLU A 270 -38.58 52.78 -12.21
C GLU A 270 -38.27 52.57 -13.70
N ALA A 271 -38.10 53.64 -14.48
CA ALA A 271 -37.66 53.53 -15.88
C ALA A 271 -36.20 53.05 -16.00
N ALA A 272 -35.33 53.47 -15.07
CA ALA A 272 -33.97 52.97 -14.97
C ALA A 272 -33.94 51.47 -14.61
N ARG A 273 -34.78 51.02 -13.67
CA ARG A 273 -34.91 49.60 -13.30
C ARG A 273 -35.51 48.75 -14.43
N ALA A 274 -36.39 49.31 -15.24
CA ALA A 274 -36.93 48.64 -16.43
C ALA A 274 -35.87 48.45 -17.53
N SER A 275 -35.00 49.45 -17.73
CA SER A 275 -33.92 49.39 -18.74
C SER A 275 -32.68 48.60 -18.30
N LEU A 276 -32.40 48.57 -17.00
CA LEU A 276 -31.36 47.75 -16.39
C LEU A 276 -31.88 47.09 -15.09
N PRO A 277 -32.47 45.89 -15.21
CA PRO A 277 -32.96 45.14 -14.06
C PRO A 277 -31.85 44.74 -13.08
N TRP A 278 -32.20 44.50 -11.81
CA TRP A 278 -31.24 44.13 -10.77
C TRP A 278 -30.38 42.90 -11.11
N SER A 279 -30.97 41.88 -11.76
CA SER A 279 -30.23 40.69 -12.22
C SER A 279 -29.16 41.02 -13.26
N GLU A 280 -29.42 42.03 -14.10
CA GLU A 280 -28.47 42.50 -15.09
C GLU A 280 -27.35 43.33 -14.48
N VAL A 281 -27.66 44.14 -13.46
CA VAL A 281 -26.66 44.83 -12.63
C VAL A 281 -25.70 43.81 -11.99
N GLU A 282 -26.24 42.76 -11.37
CA GLU A 282 -25.42 41.71 -10.73
C GLU A 282 -24.60 40.89 -11.71
N SER A 283 -25.18 40.53 -12.87
CA SER A 283 -24.46 39.75 -13.88
C SER A 283 -23.39 40.59 -14.58
N GLY A 284 -23.68 41.87 -14.87
CA GLY A 284 -22.72 42.83 -15.41
C GLY A 284 -21.53 43.04 -14.48
N LEU A 285 -21.78 43.28 -13.19
CA LEU A 285 -20.70 43.37 -12.18
C LEU A 285 -19.87 42.09 -12.07
N ARG A 286 -20.50 40.91 -12.20
CA ARG A 286 -19.76 39.64 -12.22
C ARG A 286 -18.85 39.49 -13.44
N ARG A 287 -19.29 39.96 -14.62
CA ARG A 287 -18.48 39.94 -15.85
C ARG A 287 -17.35 40.96 -15.79
N LEU A 288 -17.60 42.18 -15.28
CA LEU A 288 -16.56 43.18 -15.04
C LEU A 288 -15.51 42.67 -14.03
N ALA A 289 -15.94 42.03 -12.94
CA ALA A 289 -15.03 41.39 -11.98
C ALA A 289 -14.32 40.14 -12.53
N ALA A 290 -14.79 39.55 -13.63
CA ALA A 290 -14.10 38.48 -14.34
C ALA A 290 -13.03 39.06 -15.28
N ALA A 291 -13.37 40.10 -16.04
CA ALA A 291 -12.42 40.84 -16.87
C ALA A 291 -11.27 41.45 -16.04
N GLU A 292 -11.56 41.94 -14.83
CA GLU A 292 -10.57 42.42 -13.85
C GLU A 292 -9.63 41.31 -13.32
N ARG A 293 -9.88 40.03 -13.58
CA ARG A 293 -8.91 38.95 -13.27
C ARG A 293 -8.01 38.60 -14.43
N GLU A 294 -8.44 38.95 -15.64
CA GLU A 294 -7.74 38.68 -16.90
C GLU A 294 -6.88 39.88 -17.34
N ALA A 295 -7.15 41.07 -16.80
CA ALA A 295 -6.36 42.30 -16.93
C ALA A 295 -5.16 42.31 -15.97
#